data_AF-A0A7S2TMN7-F1
#
_entry.id   AF-A0A7S2TMN7-F1
#
_cell.length_a   1.000
_cell.length_b   1.000
_cell.length_c   1.000
_cell.angle_alpha   90.00
_cell.angle_beta   90.00
_cell.angle_gamma   90.00
#
_symmetry.space_group_name_H-M   'P 1'
#
loop_
_entity.id
_entity.type
_entity.pdbx_description
1 polymer ?
#
loop_
_entity_poly.entity_id
_entity_poly.type
_entity_poly.pdbx_seq_one_letter_code
_entity_poly.pdbx_strand_id
1 'polypeptide(L)'
;TNKNNDAPNLSLTLGPCTFDSPDVGVVFTAPFWDEETGGARLRVVVAGLGPPGLAAAMRLAQPTIPPMMRAPFSNQVPDFVVVDHNVTAMGTGGFLAAGFWGRRWEFLPATSYWRC
;
A
#
# COMPACT_ATOMS: atom_id res chain seq x y z
N THR A 1 -11.81 -20.20 -27.91
CA THR A 1 -10.41 -20.06 -27.47
C THR A 1 -10.39 -19.94 -25.97
N ASN A 2 -10.02 -21.03 -25.28
CA ASN A 2 -9.95 -21.13 -23.82
C ASN A 2 -9.04 -20.02 -23.27
N LYS A 3 -9.59 -19.09 -22.50
CA LYS A 3 -8.79 -18.25 -21.59
C LYS A 3 -8.52 -19.10 -20.35
N ASN A 4 -7.29 -19.56 -20.21
CA ASN A 4 -6.79 -20.21 -19.00
C ASN A 4 -7.04 -19.28 -17.82
N ASN A 5 -7.96 -19.66 -16.94
CA ASN A 5 -8.27 -18.97 -15.68
C ASN A 5 -7.33 -19.45 -14.55
N ASP A 6 -6.04 -19.56 -14.85
CA ASP A 6 -5.00 -19.78 -13.84
C ASP A 6 -4.42 -18.42 -13.42
N ALA A 7 -5.28 -17.49 -13.01
CA ALA A 7 -4.79 -16.33 -12.29
C ALA A 7 -4.23 -16.87 -10.97
N PRO A 8 -2.94 -16.64 -10.64
CA PRO A 8 -2.41 -17.06 -9.34
C PRO A 8 -3.28 -16.44 -8.25
N ASN A 9 -3.72 -17.25 -7.28
CA ASN A 9 -4.42 -16.76 -6.09
C ASN A 9 -3.44 -15.88 -5.30
N LEU A 10 -3.45 -14.58 -5.62
CA LEU A 10 -2.59 -13.59 -5.01
C LEU A 10 -3.21 -13.19 -3.67
N SER A 11 -2.45 -13.35 -2.60
CA SER A 11 -2.86 -12.88 -1.28
C SER A 11 -1.76 -12.01 -0.68
N LEU A 12 -2.18 -11.00 0.08
CA LEU A 12 -1.32 -10.09 0.81
C LEU A 12 -1.59 -10.30 2.30
N THR A 13 -0.59 -10.75 3.03
CA THR A 13 -0.63 -10.76 4.49
C THR A 13 0.14 -9.56 5.01
N LEU A 14 -0.51 -8.72 5.82
CA LEU A 14 0.10 -7.56 6.44
C LEU A 14 -0.42 -7.45 7.88
N GLY A 15 0.50 -7.45 8.85
CA GLY A 15 0.14 -7.46 10.26
C GLY A 15 -0.82 -8.62 10.59
N PRO A 16 -2.00 -8.35 11.18
CA PRO A 16 -2.97 -9.37 11.57
C PRO A 16 -3.95 -9.77 10.45
N CYS A 17 -4.03 -9.03 9.33
CA CYS A 17 -5.02 -9.29 8.27
C CYS A 17 -4.38 -10.01 7.09
N THR A 18 -5.19 -10.86 6.43
CA THR A 18 -4.91 -11.41 5.11
C THR A 18 -5.95 -10.87 4.14
N PHE A 19 -5.48 -10.31 3.03
CA PHE A 19 -6.31 -9.79 1.95
C PHE A 19 -6.13 -10.68 0.72
N ASP A 20 -7.22 -11.10 0.11
CA ASP A 20 -7.25 -12.04 -1.02
C ASP A 20 -8.12 -11.54 -2.20
N SER A 21 -8.66 -10.33 -2.09
CA SER A 21 -9.49 -9.73 -3.15
C SER A 21 -8.64 -9.01 -4.21
N PRO A 22 -8.94 -9.20 -5.52
CA PRO A 22 -8.22 -8.52 -6.61
C PRO A 22 -8.38 -6.99 -6.63
N ASP A 23 -9.34 -6.47 -5.86
CA ASP A 23 -9.58 -5.04 -5.69
C ASP A 23 -8.64 -4.38 -4.68
N VAL A 24 -7.83 -5.17 -3.98
CA VAL A 24 -6.93 -4.67 -2.93
C VAL A 24 -5.62 -4.17 -3.52
N GLY A 25 -5.29 -2.92 -3.16
CA GLY A 25 -4.03 -2.26 -3.42
C GLY A 25 -3.27 -1.99 -2.14
N VAL A 26 -1.94 -1.97 -2.22
CA VAL A 26 -1.07 -1.64 -1.09
C VAL A 26 0.02 -0.65 -1.51
N VAL A 27 0.26 0.33 -0.65
CA VAL A 27 1.43 1.19 -0.67
C VAL A 27 2.17 0.96 0.63
N PHE A 28 3.45 0.59 0.58
CA PHE A 28 4.24 0.43 1.79
C PHE A 28 5.70 0.81 1.60
N THR A 29 6.35 1.21 2.68
CA THR A 29 7.77 1.50 2.72
C THR A 29 8.54 0.28 3.20
N ALA A 30 9.71 0.05 2.60
CA ALA A 30 10.58 -1.06 2.97
C ALA A 30 12.06 -0.64 2.94
N PRO A 31 12.89 -1.14 3.87
CA PRO A 31 14.31 -0.88 3.84
C PRO A 31 14.92 -1.58 2.62
N PHE A 32 15.80 -0.87 1.94
CA PHE A 32 16.63 -1.42 0.89
C PHE A 32 18.09 -1.26 1.28
N TRP A 33 18.71 -2.37 1.62
CA TRP A 33 20.13 -2.42 1.95
C TRP A 33 20.94 -2.27 0.68
N ASP A 34 21.72 -1.20 0.61
CA ASP A 34 22.63 -0.92 -0.49
C ASP A 34 24.04 -1.31 -0.05
N GLU A 35 24.55 -2.43 -0.59
CA GLU A 35 25.88 -2.95 -0.27
C GLU A 35 26.99 -1.99 -0.71
N GLU A 36 26.77 -1.17 -1.73
CA GLU A 36 27.77 -0.27 -2.30
C GLU A 36 28.00 0.96 -1.40
N THR A 37 26.95 1.45 -0.73
CA THR A 37 27.04 2.59 0.21
C THR A 37 27.08 2.17 1.67
N GLY A 38 26.96 0.87 1.99
CA GLY A 38 26.96 0.36 3.35
C GLY A 38 25.79 0.87 4.21
N GLY A 39 24.73 1.37 3.58
CA GLY A 39 23.63 2.07 4.24
C GLY A 39 22.25 1.52 3.88
N ALA A 40 21.28 1.74 4.77
CA ALA A 40 19.87 1.50 4.49
C ALA A 40 19.29 2.69 3.72
N ARG A 41 18.74 2.43 2.52
CA ARG A 41 17.86 3.37 1.82
C ARG A 41 16.40 2.98 2.04
N LEU A 42 15.49 3.92 1.81
CA LEU A 42 14.05 3.67 1.87
C LEU A 42 13.47 3.55 0.47
N ARG A 43 12.67 2.50 0.23
CA ARG A 43 11.87 2.37 -0.99
C ARG A 43 10.40 2.44 -0.66
N VAL A 44 9.63 2.98 -1.61
CA VAL A 44 8.18 2.89 -1.63
C VAL A 44 7.81 1.80 -2.63
N VAL A 45 7.02 0.84 -2.18
CA VAL A 45 6.46 -0.24 -3.01
C VAL A 45 4.98 0.04 -3.19
N VAL A 46 4.53 0.03 -4.43
CA VAL A 46 3.12 0.11 -4.80
C VAL A 46 2.76 -1.18 -5.52
N ALA A 47 1.77 -1.90 -5.01
CA ALA A 47 1.34 -3.17 -5.55
C ALA A 47 -0.18 -3.30 -5.47
N GLY A 48 -0.73 -4.27 -6.19
CA GLY A 48 -2.13 -4.66 -6.10
C GLY A 48 -2.31 -6.13 -6.37
N LEU A 49 -3.33 -6.73 -5.74
CA LEU A 49 -3.69 -8.13 -5.96
C LEU A 49 -4.31 -8.37 -7.35
N GLY A 50 -4.76 -7.30 -7.99
CA GLY A 50 -5.14 -7.26 -9.39
C GLY A 50 -5.00 -5.84 -9.98
N PRO A 51 -5.28 -5.68 -11.28
CA PRO A 51 -5.28 -4.36 -11.92
C PRO A 51 -6.17 -3.32 -11.22
N PRO A 52 -7.39 -3.64 -10.73
CA PRO A 52 -8.22 -2.69 -10.00
C PRO A 52 -7.58 -2.22 -8.69
N GLY A 53 -7.00 -3.14 -7.91
CA GLY A 53 -6.30 -2.82 -6.67
C GLY A 53 -5.05 -1.95 -6.89
N LEU A 54 -4.25 -2.25 -7.93
CA LEU A 54 -3.11 -1.40 -8.26
C LEU A 54 -3.56 0.01 -8.67
N ALA A 55 -4.63 0.11 -9.47
CA ALA A 55 -5.20 1.40 -9.84
C ALA A 55 -5.69 2.18 -8.60
N ALA A 56 -6.34 1.51 -7.64
CA ALA A 56 -6.76 2.10 -6.38
C ALA A 56 -5.57 2.63 -5.55
N ALA A 57 -4.49 1.85 -5.42
CA ALA A 57 -3.27 2.31 -4.74
C ALA A 57 -2.65 3.53 -5.42
N MET A 58 -2.63 3.55 -6.76
CA MET A 58 -2.13 4.69 -7.54
C MET A 58 -3.00 5.95 -7.42
N ARG A 59 -4.28 5.83 -7.04
CA ARG A 59 -5.13 7.02 -6.75
C ARG A 59 -4.61 7.83 -5.58
N LEU A 60 -3.94 7.19 -4.62
CA LEU A 60 -3.31 7.89 -3.49
C LEU A 60 -2.16 8.81 -3.94
N ALA A 61 -1.58 8.56 -5.11
CA ALA A 61 -0.56 9.41 -5.71
C ALA A 61 -1.15 10.67 -6.39
N GLN A 62 -2.48 10.73 -6.59
CA GLN A 62 -3.07 11.82 -7.35
C GLN A 62 -3.12 13.12 -6.53
N PRO A 63 -2.59 14.24 -7.06
CA PRO A 63 -2.62 15.50 -6.36
C PRO A 63 -4.05 16.02 -6.22
N THR A 64 -4.43 16.44 -5.02
CA THR A 64 -5.76 17.00 -4.74
C THR A 64 -5.98 18.34 -5.46
N ILE A 65 -4.91 19.13 -5.68
CA ILE A 65 -4.96 20.41 -6.40
C ILE A 65 -3.67 20.58 -7.23
N PRO A 66 -3.71 20.49 -8.57
CA PRO A 66 -2.62 20.97 -9.43
C PRO A 66 -2.56 22.51 -9.28
N PRO A 67 -1.43 23.17 -8.92
CA PRO A 67 -0.01 22.79 -9.03
C PRO A 67 0.71 22.59 -7.69
N MET A 68 -0.01 22.41 -6.58
CA MET A 68 0.59 22.21 -5.25
C MET A 68 0.92 20.74 -5.02
N MET A 69 2.00 20.28 -5.63
CA MET A 69 2.54 18.94 -5.46
C MET A 69 3.20 18.82 -4.08
N ARG A 70 2.42 18.60 -3.02
CA ARG A 70 3.00 17.94 -1.83
C ARG A 70 3.27 16.50 -2.24
N ALA A 71 4.50 16.02 -2.06
CA ALA A 71 4.88 14.67 -2.45
C ALA A 71 3.92 13.64 -1.76
N PRO A 72 3.04 12.99 -2.54
CA PRO A 72 1.82 12.35 -2.02
C PRO A 72 2.13 11.24 -1.02
N PHE A 73 3.14 10.43 -1.32
CA PHE A 73 3.60 9.35 -0.45
C PHE A 73 4.53 9.77 0.69
N SER A 74 4.93 11.05 0.76
CA SER A 74 5.85 11.53 1.80
C SER A 74 5.14 12.24 2.96
N ASN A 75 3.98 12.85 2.71
CA ASN A 75 3.31 13.71 3.69
C ASN A 75 1.88 13.27 4.02
N GLN A 76 1.29 12.36 3.24
CA GLN A 76 -0.13 12.03 3.34
C GLN A 76 -0.40 10.55 3.60
N VAL A 77 0.61 9.68 3.45
CA VAL A 77 0.45 8.24 3.57
C VAL A 77 1.35 7.72 4.70
N PRO A 78 0.81 6.95 5.66
CA PRO A 78 1.60 6.19 6.64
C PRO A 78 2.61 5.24 5.98
N ASP A 79 3.50 4.63 6.77
CA ASP A 79 4.50 3.69 6.23
C ASP A 79 3.89 2.52 5.46
N PHE A 80 2.66 2.12 5.80
CA PHE A 80 1.87 1.24 4.98
C PHE A 80 0.41 1.69 4.92
N VAL A 81 -0.23 1.45 3.78
CA VAL A 81 -1.66 1.62 3.54
C VAL A 81 -2.15 0.51 2.64
N VAL A 82 -3.26 -0.11 3.03
CA VAL A 82 -4.03 -1.07 2.23
C VAL A 82 -5.37 -0.42 1.90
N VAL A 83 -5.74 -0.45 0.63
CA VAL A 83 -6.97 0.15 0.10
C VAL A 83 -7.68 -0.83 -0.81
N ASP A 84 -8.97 -0.61 -1.00
CA ASP A 84 -9.74 -1.20 -2.09
C ASP A 84 -10.15 -0.13 -3.10
N HIS A 85 -10.95 -0.51 -4.10
CA HIS A 85 -11.49 0.42 -5.08
C HIS A 85 -12.35 1.55 -4.47
N ASN A 86 -12.91 1.37 -3.26
CA ASN A 86 -13.77 2.36 -2.59
C ASN A 86 -13.00 3.59 -2.13
N VAL A 87 -11.66 3.52 -2.05
CA VAL A 87 -10.80 4.67 -1.75
C VAL A 87 -11.05 5.86 -2.70
N THR A 88 -11.50 5.59 -3.93
CA THR A 88 -11.83 6.63 -4.91
C THR A 88 -13.04 7.47 -4.46
N ALA A 89 -14.03 6.85 -3.82
CA ALA A 89 -15.24 7.52 -3.37
C ALA A 89 -15.11 8.05 -1.93
N MET A 90 -14.38 7.33 -1.07
CA MET A 90 -14.31 7.59 0.37
C MET A 90 -13.04 8.32 0.80
N GLY A 91 -12.05 8.48 -0.09
CA GLY A 91 -10.74 9.00 0.26
C GLY A 91 -10.09 8.14 1.35
N THR A 92 -9.52 8.78 2.37
CA THR A 92 -8.92 8.10 3.54
C THR A 92 -9.90 7.24 4.33
N GLY A 93 -11.21 7.47 4.20
CA GLY A 93 -12.25 6.61 4.79
C GLY A 93 -12.34 5.22 4.14
N GLY A 94 -11.73 5.03 2.96
CA GLY A 94 -11.65 3.74 2.27
C GLY A 94 -10.41 2.91 2.63
N PHE A 95 -9.67 3.27 3.69
CA PHE A 95 -8.51 2.50 4.11
C PHE A 95 -8.95 1.20 4.79
N LEU A 96 -8.42 0.08 4.33
CA LEU A 96 -8.58 -1.23 4.95
C LEU A 96 -7.53 -1.46 6.05
N ALA A 97 -6.32 -0.94 5.85
CA ALA A 97 -5.30 -0.90 6.88
C ALA A 97 -4.38 0.29 6.66
N ALA A 98 -3.84 0.85 7.73
CA ALA A 98 -2.89 1.95 7.63
C ALA A 98 -2.06 2.05 8.91
N GLY A 99 -0.77 2.35 8.81
CA GLY A 99 0.03 2.51 10.02
C GLY A 99 1.50 2.79 9.80
N PHE A 100 2.22 2.89 10.91
CA PHE A 100 3.66 3.14 10.95
C PHE A 100 4.40 1.93 11.48
N TRP A 101 5.58 1.67 10.90
CA TRP A 101 6.48 0.64 11.40
C TRP A 101 7.21 1.14 12.66
N GLY A 102 7.65 0.19 13.48
CA GLY A 102 8.59 0.48 14.55
C GLY A 102 9.99 0.78 14.01
N ARG A 103 10.89 1.20 14.92
CA ARG A 103 12.24 1.65 14.55
C ARG A 103 13.12 0.55 13.95
N ARG A 104 12.74 -0.71 14.12
CA ARG A 104 13.42 -1.90 13.59
C ARG A 104 12.58 -2.59 12.52
N TRP A 105 11.66 -1.87 11.87
CA TRP A 105 10.72 -2.40 10.87
C TRP A 105 9.76 -3.45 11.43
N GLU A 106 9.51 -3.42 12.73
CA GLU A 106 8.54 -4.28 13.40
C GLU A 106 7.11 -3.76 13.24
N PHE A 107 6.15 -4.67 13.17
CA PHE A 107 4.74 -4.31 13.23
C PHE A 107 4.37 -3.84 14.64
N LEU A 108 3.75 -2.66 14.74
CA LEU A 108 3.28 -2.07 16.00
C LEU A 108 1.76 -1.87 15.96
N PRO A 109 0.98 -2.66 16.74
CA PRO A 109 -0.48 -2.51 16.79
C PRO A 109 -0.94 -1.13 17.25
N ALA A 110 -0.19 -0.49 18.16
CA ALA A 110 -0.54 0.81 18.73
C ALA A 110 -0.48 1.97 17.72
N THR A 111 0.25 1.81 16.62
CA THR A 111 0.41 2.83 15.56
C THR A 111 -0.24 2.40 14.25
N SER A 112 -1.18 1.46 14.33
CA SER A 112 -1.79 0.84 13.16
C SER A 112 -3.30 0.73 13.29
N TYR A 113 -4.00 0.97 12.18
CA TYR A 113 -5.42 0.79 11.99
C TYR A 113 -5.67 -0.41 11.07
N TRP A 114 -6.73 -1.16 11.37
CA TRP A 114 -7.09 -2.38 10.65
C TRP A 114 -8.61 -2.52 10.53
N ARG A 115 -9.02 -2.95 9.34
CA ARG A 115 -10.35 -3.41 8.98
C ARG A 115 -10.17 -4.60 8.03
N CYS A 116 -9.99 -5.78 8.62
CA CYS A 116 -10.38 -7.02 7.96
C CYS A 116 -11.91 -7.19 8.14
#